data_AF-A0A7C1HSD8-F1
#
_entry.id   AF-A0A7C1HSD8-F1
#
_cell.length_a   1.000
_cell.length_b   1.000
_cell.length_c   1.000
_cell.angle_alpha   90.00
_cell.angle_beta   90.00
_cell.angle_gamma   90.00
#
_symmetry.space_group_name_H-M   'P 1'
#
loop_
_entity.id
_entity.type
_entity.pdbx_description
1 polymer ?
#
loop_
_entity_poly.entity_id
_entity_poly.type
_entity_poly.pdbx_seq_one_letter_code
_entity_poly.pdbx_strand_id
1 'polypeptide(L)'
;MRKLFALFLLMSVGFALTFDAYTTAPSPLKEQGYVYLTFCSSTTEYVGFEFSAPGFQVSPREVAQSFSGTSILPDCRQVVLFVKADQPGQYNLLAKGHSNEWVVPVVFEKDLPLSISASKSVVYTGYTSLDLTFTGEGRDVWLSLDGDVVGLDSLYRSALPATFPVTFYFSETGFQQVPLTLTYSYGNASMTRTFNLGLRVVDAPITIEGPIEVPSGGMGVLSLSITSPETLYSPVVSLSSSCLEGELRKYLETFTSGVLDFEVRTTCDPGIYPLEVAVGDYVRSVPLKVTGPEGYELFFNPKITKGESRLEVVIANKGSDDMRAVSVRLLDGDYIKLKEGSFIGDLTQGDYDSTDLEFIPTKNPVQVNFVIFYNQGGERHNITRQLTYSYVKGGVSIWGLLILAGIGYVVYRKFRGRKASG
;
A
#
# COMPACT_ATOMS: atom_id res chain seq x y z
N MET A 1 -46.48 -84.89 9.56
CA MET A 1 -46.19 -84.48 8.17
C MET A 1 -47.41 -83.78 7.57
N ARG A 2 -47.22 -82.51 7.17
CA ARG A 2 -47.90 -81.71 6.10
C ARG A 2 -49.41 -81.89 5.82
N LYS A 3 -50.15 -80.77 5.98
CA LYS A 3 -50.85 -79.93 4.96
C LYS A 3 -51.78 -78.95 5.72
N LEU A 4 -51.48 -77.64 5.86
CA LEU A 4 -51.68 -76.53 4.92
C LEU A 4 -53.11 -76.45 4.35
N PHE A 5 -53.86 -75.39 4.72
CA PHE A 5 -54.75 -74.54 3.89
C PHE A 5 -55.43 -73.54 4.85
N ALA A 6 -54.91 -72.31 4.93
CA ALA A 6 -55.37 -71.11 4.22
C ALA A 6 -56.34 -70.29 5.08
N LEU A 7 -55.74 -69.36 5.82
CA LEU A 7 -56.42 -68.26 6.50
C LEU A 7 -56.94 -67.29 5.44
N PHE A 8 -58.26 -67.20 5.32
CA PHE A 8 -58.95 -66.16 4.56
C PHE A 8 -58.70 -64.81 5.26
N LEU A 9 -57.77 -64.02 4.73
CA LEU A 9 -57.59 -62.63 5.13
C LEU A 9 -58.40 -61.79 4.14
N LEU A 10 -59.54 -61.27 4.60
CA LEU A 10 -60.24 -60.18 3.94
C LEU A 10 -59.26 -59.00 3.85
N MET A 11 -58.63 -58.80 2.70
CA MET A 11 -57.99 -57.55 2.36
C MET A 11 -59.08 -56.54 2.04
N SER A 12 -59.42 -55.71 3.02
CA SER A 12 -59.94 -54.37 2.74
C SER A 12 -58.83 -53.63 1.99
N VAL A 13 -59.02 -53.42 0.69
CA VAL A 13 -58.15 -52.63 -0.18
C VAL A 13 -58.24 -51.18 0.30
N GLY A 14 -57.37 -50.84 1.25
CA GLY A 14 -57.17 -49.47 1.71
C GLY A 14 -56.32 -48.74 0.69
N PHE A 15 -56.85 -47.63 0.18
CA PHE A 15 -56.17 -46.70 -0.72
C PHE A 15 -54.89 -46.17 -0.05
N ALA A 16 -53.75 -46.28 -0.72
CA ALA A 16 -52.51 -45.66 -0.29
C ALA A 16 -51.86 -44.91 -1.47
N LEU A 17 -52.31 -43.68 -1.70
CA LEU A 17 -51.52 -42.68 -2.43
C LEU A 17 -50.42 -42.21 -1.47
N THR A 18 -49.16 -42.56 -1.76
CA THR A 18 -48.01 -42.06 -1.01
C THR A 18 -47.50 -40.78 -1.66
N PHE A 19 -47.30 -39.75 -0.84
CA PHE A 19 -46.87 -38.42 -1.26
C PHE A 19 -45.50 -38.13 -0.64
N ASP A 20 -44.50 -37.92 -1.50
CA ASP A 20 -43.18 -37.43 -1.08
C ASP A 20 -42.88 -36.12 -1.82
N ALA A 21 -42.80 -35.03 -1.06
CA ALA A 21 -42.32 -33.74 -1.54
C ALA A 21 -40.88 -33.54 -1.06
N TYR A 22 -39.96 -33.31 -2.00
CA TYR A 22 -38.58 -32.96 -1.71
C TYR A 22 -38.27 -31.56 -2.25
N THR A 23 -37.86 -30.65 -1.37
CA THR A 23 -37.34 -29.33 -1.73
C THR A 23 -35.82 -29.37 -1.69
N THR A 24 -35.14 -29.59 -2.82
CA THR A 24 -33.67 -29.75 -2.82
C THR A 24 -32.95 -29.03 -3.95
N ALA A 25 -33.35 -27.81 -4.32
CA ALA A 25 -32.40 -26.87 -4.92
C ALA A 25 -32.90 -25.41 -4.86
N PRO A 26 -31.98 -24.43 -4.67
CA PRO A 26 -32.30 -23.02 -4.78
C PRO A 26 -32.68 -22.66 -6.23
N SER A 27 -33.62 -21.74 -6.38
CA SER A 27 -34.08 -21.28 -7.69
C SER A 27 -33.13 -20.26 -8.32
N PRO A 28 -32.86 -20.34 -9.64
CA PRO A 28 -32.11 -19.31 -10.36
C PRO A 28 -32.89 -18.00 -10.55
N LEU A 29 -34.19 -17.96 -10.23
CA LEU A 29 -35.04 -16.77 -10.34
C LEU A 29 -35.41 -16.30 -8.93
N LYS A 30 -34.90 -15.12 -8.52
CA LYS A 30 -34.99 -14.53 -7.17
C LYS A 30 -36.41 -14.40 -6.57
N GLU A 31 -37.46 -14.65 -7.35
CA GLU A 31 -38.87 -14.52 -6.94
C GLU A 31 -39.74 -15.74 -7.28
N GLN A 32 -39.18 -16.86 -7.76
CA GLN A 32 -39.95 -18.04 -8.16
C GLN A 32 -39.33 -19.29 -7.54
N GLY A 33 -40.11 -20.07 -6.79
CA GLY A 33 -39.73 -21.40 -6.31
C GLY A 33 -40.28 -22.50 -7.22
N TYR A 34 -39.71 -23.70 -7.12
CA TYR A 34 -40.29 -24.92 -7.70
C TYR A 34 -40.51 -25.96 -6.61
N VAL A 35 -41.60 -26.71 -6.75
CA VAL A 35 -41.93 -27.84 -5.87
C VAL A 35 -42.10 -29.08 -6.73
N TYR A 36 -41.35 -30.13 -6.39
CA TYR A 36 -41.51 -31.45 -7.00
C TYR A 36 -42.52 -32.26 -6.19
N LEU A 37 -43.62 -32.64 -6.84
CA LEU A 37 -44.66 -33.47 -6.26
C LEU A 37 -44.65 -34.83 -6.93
N THR A 38 -44.47 -35.90 -6.14
CA THR A 38 -44.52 -37.28 -6.64
C THR A 38 -45.83 -37.94 -6.23
N PHE A 39 -46.56 -38.47 -7.20
CA PHE A 39 -47.83 -39.17 -7.03
C PHE A 39 -47.67 -40.62 -7.48
N CYS A 40 -48.05 -41.58 -6.63
CA CYS A 40 -47.96 -43.00 -6.93
C CYS A 40 -49.33 -43.66 -6.79
N SER A 41 -49.78 -44.42 -7.81
CA SER A 41 -51.02 -45.21 -7.74
C SER A 41 -50.79 -46.67 -8.10
N SER A 42 -51.42 -47.59 -7.36
CA SER A 42 -51.41 -49.03 -7.63
C SER A 42 -52.58 -49.47 -8.52
N THR A 43 -53.47 -48.56 -8.93
CA THR A 43 -54.65 -48.85 -9.74
C THR A 43 -54.67 -48.02 -11.02
N THR A 44 -55.35 -48.52 -12.06
CA THR A 44 -55.56 -47.75 -13.29
C THR A 44 -56.68 -46.73 -13.07
N GLU A 45 -56.35 -45.44 -13.09
CA GLU A 45 -57.30 -44.36 -12.80
C GLU A 45 -56.89 -43.02 -13.42
N TYR A 46 -57.84 -42.09 -13.44
CA TYR A 46 -57.61 -40.70 -13.83
C TYR A 46 -57.81 -39.81 -12.61
N VAL A 47 -56.81 -38.99 -12.28
CA VAL A 47 -56.84 -38.11 -11.10
C VAL A 47 -56.56 -36.67 -11.53
N GLY A 48 -57.42 -35.76 -11.10
CA GLY A 48 -57.20 -34.31 -11.18
C GLY A 48 -56.71 -33.77 -9.84
N PHE A 49 -55.75 -32.85 -9.89
CA PHE A 49 -55.22 -32.12 -8.74
C PHE A 49 -55.44 -30.63 -8.94
N GLU A 50 -56.08 -29.98 -7.97
CA GLU A 50 -56.18 -28.52 -7.90
C GLU A 50 -55.24 -27.99 -6.82
N PHE A 51 -54.50 -26.94 -7.16
CA PHE A 51 -53.52 -26.29 -6.31
C PHE A 51 -53.95 -24.86 -5.98
N SER A 52 -54.16 -24.59 -4.70
CA SER A 52 -54.56 -23.25 -4.25
C SER A 52 -53.97 -22.92 -2.88
N ALA A 53 -53.79 -21.63 -2.65
CA ALA A 53 -53.43 -21.11 -1.33
C ALA A 53 -53.58 -19.57 -1.24
N PRO A 54 -53.74 -19.01 -0.03
CA PRO A 54 -53.73 -17.58 0.19
C PRO A 54 -52.31 -16.98 0.04
N GLY A 55 -52.17 -15.92 -0.76
CA GLY A 55 -50.96 -15.08 -0.79
C GLY A 55 -49.84 -15.51 -1.75
N PHE A 56 -50.10 -16.44 -2.68
CA PHE A 56 -49.15 -16.79 -3.74
C PHE A 56 -49.84 -17.30 -5.01
N GLN A 57 -49.10 -17.26 -6.12
CA GLN A 57 -49.51 -17.78 -7.42
C GLN A 57 -48.85 -19.14 -7.68
N VAL A 58 -49.63 -20.11 -8.13
CA VAL A 58 -49.18 -21.45 -8.55
C VAL A 58 -49.43 -21.62 -10.04
N SER A 59 -48.48 -22.23 -10.76
CA SER A 59 -48.60 -22.56 -12.17
C SER A 59 -47.94 -23.92 -12.47
N PRO A 60 -48.65 -24.90 -13.08
CA PRO A 60 -50.09 -24.87 -13.38
C PRO A 60 -50.97 -24.97 -12.12
N ARG A 61 -52.17 -24.37 -12.14
CA ARG A 61 -53.13 -24.44 -11.03
C ARG A 61 -53.88 -25.76 -10.96
N GLU A 62 -54.02 -26.43 -12.09
CA GLU A 62 -54.68 -27.72 -12.20
C GLU A 62 -53.82 -28.64 -13.06
N VAL A 63 -53.70 -29.89 -12.63
CA VAL A 63 -53.01 -30.94 -13.38
C VAL A 63 -53.87 -32.19 -13.35
N ALA A 64 -54.04 -32.81 -14.51
CA ALA A 64 -54.67 -34.10 -14.59
C ALA A 64 -53.68 -35.16 -15.06
N GLN A 65 -53.70 -36.31 -14.41
CA GLN A 65 -52.81 -37.42 -14.69
C GLN A 65 -53.59 -38.72 -14.84
N SER A 66 -53.21 -39.50 -15.85
CA SER A 66 -53.68 -40.88 -16.03
C SER A 66 -52.62 -41.85 -15.54
N PHE A 67 -53.00 -42.72 -14.62
CA PHE A 67 -52.17 -43.82 -14.13
C PHE A 67 -52.60 -45.11 -14.83
N SER A 68 -51.63 -45.91 -15.28
CA SER A 68 -51.91 -47.21 -15.91
C SER A 68 -51.23 -48.31 -15.12
N GLY A 69 -52.00 -49.05 -14.33
CA GLY A 69 -51.50 -50.12 -13.48
C GLY A 69 -52.20 -51.44 -13.76
N THR A 70 -51.49 -52.36 -14.44
CA THR A 70 -51.74 -53.81 -14.40
C THR A 70 -50.60 -54.56 -13.66
N SER A 71 -49.69 -53.80 -13.04
CA SER A 71 -48.44 -54.27 -12.40
C SER A 71 -48.57 -54.35 -10.87
N ILE A 72 -47.77 -55.22 -10.24
CA ILE A 72 -47.66 -55.38 -8.77
C ILE A 72 -47.00 -54.15 -8.10
N LEU A 73 -46.26 -53.35 -8.86
CA LEU A 73 -45.60 -52.12 -8.41
C LEU A 73 -46.43 -50.87 -8.80
N PRO A 74 -46.53 -49.85 -7.92
CA PRO A 74 -47.28 -48.62 -8.20
C PRO A 74 -46.64 -47.81 -9.34
N ASP A 75 -47.48 -47.21 -10.19
CA ASP A 75 -47.06 -46.25 -11.22
C ASP A 75 -46.88 -44.86 -10.56
N CYS A 76 -45.64 -44.37 -10.54
CA CYS A 76 -45.27 -43.10 -9.93
C CYS A 76 -44.99 -42.03 -10.99
N ARG A 77 -45.57 -40.84 -10.81
CA ARG A 77 -45.44 -39.69 -11.69
C ARG A 77 -45.01 -38.48 -10.89
N GLN A 78 -44.11 -37.69 -11.47
CA GLN A 78 -43.65 -36.44 -10.86
C GLN A 78 -44.24 -35.24 -11.60
N VAL A 79 -44.72 -34.25 -10.86
CA VAL A 79 -45.15 -32.94 -11.35
C VAL A 79 -44.22 -31.89 -10.78
N VAL A 80 -43.86 -30.92 -11.62
CA VAL A 80 -43.15 -29.71 -11.19
C VAL A 80 -44.15 -28.57 -11.16
N LEU A 81 -44.31 -27.95 -9.99
CA LEU A 81 -45.11 -26.74 -9.85
C LEU A 81 -44.20 -25.54 -9.71
N PHE A 82 -44.48 -24.48 -10.47
CA PHE A 82 -43.87 -23.18 -10.29
C PHE A 82 -44.72 -22.38 -9.31
N VAL A 83 -44.09 -21.87 -8.26
CA VAL A 83 -44.78 -21.16 -7.18
C VAL A 83 -44.12 -19.79 -6.98
N LYS A 84 -44.92 -18.73 -6.91
CA LYS A 84 -44.46 -17.35 -6.69
C LYS A 84 -45.26 -16.72 -5.56
N ALA A 85 -44.60 -16.38 -4.46
CA ALA A 85 -45.26 -15.72 -3.34
C ALA A 85 -45.37 -14.20 -3.53
N ASP A 86 -46.49 -13.64 -3.08
CA ASP A 86 -46.69 -12.18 -3.08
C ASP A 86 -45.87 -11.52 -1.96
N GLN A 87 -45.58 -12.26 -0.88
CA GLN A 87 -44.74 -11.84 0.25
C GLN A 87 -43.87 -13.01 0.74
N PRO A 88 -42.81 -12.75 1.55
CA PRO A 88 -41.99 -13.79 2.14
C PRO A 88 -42.73 -14.46 3.30
N GLY A 89 -42.53 -15.75 3.51
CA GLY A 89 -43.20 -16.46 4.61
C GLY A 89 -43.29 -17.97 4.42
N GLN A 90 -43.89 -18.63 5.40
CA GLN A 90 -44.28 -20.03 5.31
C GLN A 90 -45.72 -20.13 4.82
N TYR A 91 -45.90 -20.93 3.78
CA TYR A 91 -47.15 -21.09 3.08
C TYR A 91 -47.52 -22.55 3.01
N ASN A 92 -48.83 -22.83 2.98
CA ASN A 92 -49.35 -24.17 2.81
C ASN A 92 -49.92 -24.28 1.40
N LEU A 93 -49.28 -25.09 0.56
CA LEU A 93 -49.84 -25.48 -0.72
C LEU A 93 -50.86 -26.59 -0.47
N LEU A 94 -52.12 -26.33 -0.81
CA LEU A 94 -53.18 -27.33 -0.74
C LEU A 94 -53.27 -28.04 -2.09
N ALA A 95 -53.15 -29.36 -2.07
CA ALA A 95 -53.44 -30.21 -3.22
C ALA A 95 -54.73 -30.98 -2.93
N LYS A 96 -55.76 -30.82 -3.77
CA LYS A 96 -57.03 -31.55 -3.64
C LYS A 96 -57.18 -32.57 -4.76
N GLY A 97 -57.38 -33.82 -4.37
CA GLY A 97 -57.82 -34.91 -5.23
C GLY A 97 -59.30 -35.23 -5.02
N HIS A 98 -59.82 -36.24 -5.73
CA HIS A 98 -61.25 -36.56 -5.79
C HIS A 98 -61.92 -36.76 -4.41
N SER A 99 -61.17 -37.21 -3.39
CA SER A 99 -61.66 -37.42 -2.02
C SER A 99 -60.66 -37.08 -0.91
N ASN A 100 -59.45 -36.63 -1.26
CA ASN A 100 -58.35 -36.40 -0.32
C ASN A 100 -57.78 -35.00 -0.51
N GLU A 101 -57.39 -34.39 0.61
CA GLU A 101 -56.69 -33.09 0.64
C GLU A 101 -55.33 -33.29 1.30
N TRP A 102 -54.29 -32.77 0.66
CA TRP A 102 -52.92 -32.82 1.14
C TRP A 102 -52.38 -31.42 1.34
N VAL A 103 -51.65 -31.22 2.43
CA VAL A 103 -51.03 -29.95 2.79
C VAL A 103 -49.52 -30.08 2.66
N VAL A 104 -48.93 -29.23 1.81
CA VAL A 104 -47.48 -29.22 1.58
C VAL A 104 -46.93 -27.89 2.09
N PRO A 105 -46.09 -27.88 3.13
CA PRO A 105 -45.45 -26.65 3.59
C PRO A 105 -44.40 -26.20 2.55
N VAL A 106 -44.48 -24.93 2.13
CA VAL A 106 -43.53 -24.28 1.23
C VAL A 106 -43.03 -23.01 1.91
N VAL A 107 -41.71 -22.84 1.99
CA VAL A 107 -41.09 -21.65 2.58
C VAL A 107 -40.52 -20.79 1.47
N PHE A 108 -40.93 -19.52 1.43
CA PHE A 108 -40.36 -18.51 0.54
C PHE A 108 -39.48 -17.57 1.36
N GLU A 109 -38.17 -17.75 1.24
CA GLU A 109 -37.20 -16.83 1.79
C GLU A 109 -37.02 -15.66 0.81
N LYS A 110 -37.37 -14.45 1.22
CA LYS A 110 -36.90 -13.25 0.52
C LYS A 110 -35.45 -13.08 0.89
N ASP A 111 -34.57 -13.21 -0.09
CA ASP A 111 -33.26 -12.60 -0.03
C ASP A 111 -33.45 -11.08 0.06
N LEU A 112 -33.63 -10.58 1.27
CA LEU A 112 -33.43 -9.17 1.54
C LEU A 112 -31.97 -8.89 1.21
N PRO A 113 -31.66 -7.85 0.40
CA PRO A 113 -30.30 -7.59 -0.03
C PRO A 113 -29.50 -7.11 1.18
N LEU A 114 -28.92 -8.05 1.91
CA LEU A 114 -27.86 -7.76 2.84
C LEU A 114 -26.60 -7.62 2.00
N SER A 115 -26.07 -6.40 1.90
CA SER A 115 -24.85 -6.12 1.17
C SER A 115 -23.72 -5.80 2.15
N ILE A 116 -22.53 -6.23 1.77
CA ILE A 116 -21.28 -5.93 2.46
C ILE A 116 -20.43 -5.01 1.58
N SER A 117 -19.82 -4.01 2.20
CA SER A 117 -18.75 -3.23 1.60
C SER A 117 -17.60 -3.10 2.59
N ALA A 118 -16.38 -3.05 2.07
CA ALA A 118 -15.19 -2.70 2.84
C ALA A 118 -14.81 -1.25 2.53
N SER A 119 -14.22 -0.54 3.50
CA SER A 119 -13.72 0.82 3.28
C SER A 119 -12.64 0.92 2.21
N LYS A 120 -11.96 -0.19 1.89
CA LYS A 120 -10.96 -0.32 0.82
C LYS A 120 -11.09 -1.69 0.14
N SER A 121 -10.77 -1.76 -1.15
CA SER A 121 -10.73 -3.01 -1.93
C SER A 121 -9.31 -3.50 -2.23
N VAL A 122 -8.32 -2.64 -1.99
CA VAL A 122 -6.89 -2.94 -2.09
C VAL A 122 -6.30 -2.79 -0.69
N VAL A 123 -5.60 -3.82 -0.23
CA VAL A 123 -4.96 -3.90 1.07
C VAL A 123 -3.53 -4.38 0.93
N TYR A 124 -2.75 -4.26 2.01
CA TYR A 124 -1.34 -4.58 2.00
C TYR A 124 -1.04 -5.90 2.72
N THR A 125 0.04 -6.56 2.31
CA THR A 125 0.63 -7.66 3.09
C THR A 125 0.99 -7.19 4.51
N GLY A 126 0.89 -8.08 5.49
CA GLY A 126 0.98 -7.76 6.91
C GLY A 126 -0.39 -7.46 7.54
N TYR A 127 -0.38 -6.70 8.63
CA TYR A 127 -1.61 -6.31 9.33
C TYR A 127 -2.26 -5.12 8.64
N THR A 128 -3.55 -5.25 8.31
CA THR A 128 -4.34 -4.18 7.69
C THR A 128 -5.69 -4.04 8.36
N SER A 129 -6.12 -2.80 8.58
CA SER A 129 -7.42 -2.51 9.21
C SER A 129 -8.42 -2.01 8.17
N LEU A 130 -9.60 -2.60 8.19
CA LEU A 130 -10.72 -2.31 7.29
C LEU A 130 -11.99 -2.05 8.09
N ASP A 131 -12.82 -1.14 7.61
CA ASP A 131 -14.17 -0.98 8.11
C ASP A 131 -15.11 -1.78 7.21
N LEU A 132 -15.71 -2.83 7.77
CA LEU A 132 -16.71 -3.65 7.10
C LEU A 132 -18.11 -3.11 7.39
N THR A 133 -18.77 -2.58 6.37
CA THR A 133 -20.13 -2.05 6.47
C THR A 133 -21.13 -3.04 5.92
N PHE A 134 -22.07 -3.45 6.76
CA PHE A 134 -23.21 -4.27 6.37
C PHE A 134 -24.45 -3.38 6.30
N THR A 135 -25.12 -3.37 5.16
CA THR A 135 -26.37 -2.64 4.95
C THR A 135 -27.51 -3.62 4.70
N GLY A 136 -28.64 -3.40 5.35
CA GLY A 136 -29.81 -4.26 5.30
C GLY A 136 -30.79 -3.93 6.43
N GLU A 137 -31.71 -4.86 6.72
CA GLU A 137 -32.62 -4.78 7.86
C GLU A 137 -32.28 -5.87 8.88
N GLY A 138 -32.11 -5.50 10.15
CA GLY A 138 -31.74 -6.43 11.21
C GLY A 138 -31.29 -5.70 12.48
N ARG A 139 -31.33 -6.40 13.60
CA ARG A 139 -30.83 -5.94 14.91
C ARG A 139 -30.01 -7.02 15.57
N ASP A 140 -29.28 -6.67 16.63
CA ASP A 140 -28.43 -7.61 17.37
C ASP A 140 -27.48 -8.33 16.39
N VAL A 141 -26.65 -7.55 15.68
CA VAL A 141 -25.77 -8.02 14.60
C VAL A 141 -24.43 -8.48 15.17
N TRP A 142 -23.94 -9.61 14.68
CA TRP A 142 -22.70 -10.26 15.10
C TRP A 142 -21.89 -10.64 13.88
N LEU A 143 -20.62 -10.29 13.89
CA LEU A 143 -19.68 -10.69 12.85
C LEU A 143 -18.74 -11.74 13.44
N SER A 144 -18.71 -12.91 12.82
CA SER A 144 -17.74 -13.97 13.06
C SER A 144 -16.79 -14.03 11.86
N LEU A 145 -15.49 -14.14 12.15
CA LEU A 145 -14.43 -14.24 11.15
C LEU A 145 -13.82 -15.63 11.27
N ASP A 146 -13.78 -16.39 10.17
CA ASP A 146 -13.15 -17.71 10.15
C ASP A 146 -11.72 -17.58 9.56
N GLY A 147 -10.67 -17.73 10.37
CA GLY A 147 -9.25 -17.73 9.91
C GLY A 147 -8.21 -17.17 10.91
N ASP A 148 -6.95 -17.09 10.48
CA ASP A 148 -5.78 -16.50 11.18
C ASP A 148 -5.89 -14.96 11.34
N VAL A 149 -6.97 -14.50 11.97
CA VAL A 149 -7.30 -13.07 12.11
C VAL A 149 -7.04 -12.62 13.55
N VAL A 150 -6.34 -11.48 13.71
CA VAL A 150 -6.03 -10.89 15.03
C VAL A 150 -6.93 -9.67 15.26
N GLY A 151 -8.07 -9.88 15.94
CA GLY A 151 -8.99 -8.86 16.47
C GLY A 151 -10.34 -8.77 15.72
N LEU A 152 -11.51 -8.56 16.35
CA LEU A 152 -11.91 -8.25 17.73
C LEU A 152 -13.19 -9.08 18.03
N ASP A 153 -13.19 -9.85 19.13
CA ASP A 153 -14.42 -10.30 19.80
C ASP A 153 -15.14 -9.05 20.33
N SER A 154 -15.93 -8.41 19.49
CA SER A 154 -16.68 -7.22 19.87
C SER A 154 -18.16 -7.43 19.62
N LEU A 155 -18.84 -7.77 20.71
CA LEU A 155 -20.30 -7.76 20.83
C LEU A 155 -20.82 -6.35 20.59
N TYR A 156 -21.14 -6.02 19.34
CA TYR A 156 -21.86 -4.79 19.02
C TYR A 156 -23.34 -5.07 18.88
N ARG A 157 -24.12 -4.69 19.88
CA ARG A 157 -25.58 -4.63 19.76
C ARG A 157 -25.95 -3.43 18.87
N SER A 158 -25.86 -3.59 17.56
CA SER A 158 -26.22 -2.58 16.57
C SER A 158 -27.43 -3.01 15.74
N ALA A 159 -28.21 -2.04 15.27
CA ALA A 159 -29.11 -2.23 14.14
C ALA A 159 -28.32 -2.11 12.83
N LEU A 160 -28.80 -2.75 11.76
CA LEU A 160 -28.29 -2.48 10.42
C LEU A 160 -28.81 -1.12 9.92
N PRO A 161 -27.99 -0.33 9.21
CA PRO A 161 -26.62 -0.62 8.80
C PRO A 161 -25.61 -0.55 9.97
N ALA A 162 -24.63 -1.45 9.96
CA ALA A 162 -23.59 -1.55 10.99
C ALA A 162 -22.20 -1.60 10.36
N THR A 163 -21.23 -0.97 11.01
CA THR A 163 -19.83 -0.91 10.57
C THR A 163 -18.94 -1.52 11.65
N PHE A 164 -18.07 -2.44 11.25
CA PHE A 164 -17.14 -3.15 12.12
C PHE A 164 -15.70 -2.84 11.72
N PRO A 165 -14.88 -2.26 12.62
CA PRO A 165 -13.45 -2.15 12.39
C PRO A 165 -12.81 -3.53 12.60
N VAL A 166 -12.19 -4.07 11.56
CA VAL A 166 -11.59 -5.41 11.56
C VAL A 166 -10.14 -5.32 11.09
N THR A 167 -9.23 -6.00 11.79
CA THR A 167 -7.82 -6.09 11.41
C THR A 167 -7.52 -7.49 10.88
N PHE A 168 -7.04 -7.58 9.65
CA PHE A 168 -6.64 -8.82 8.98
C PHE A 168 -5.11 -8.92 8.91
N TYR A 169 -4.58 -10.14 8.87
CA TYR A 169 -3.18 -10.39 8.51
C TYR A 169 -3.12 -11.12 7.17
N PHE A 170 -2.34 -10.60 6.21
CA PHE A 170 -2.12 -11.22 4.91
C PHE A 170 -0.64 -11.51 4.68
N SER A 171 -0.25 -12.78 4.60
CA SER A 171 1.16 -13.19 4.42
C SER A 171 1.65 -13.07 2.98
N GLU A 172 0.76 -13.05 1.99
CA GLU A 172 1.11 -13.12 0.58
C GLU A 172 0.26 -12.15 -0.26
N THR A 173 0.84 -11.68 -1.37
CA THR A 173 0.13 -10.87 -2.36
C THR A 173 -0.82 -11.72 -3.20
N GLY A 174 -1.84 -11.08 -3.78
CA GLY A 174 -2.79 -11.75 -4.66
C GLY A 174 -4.24 -11.42 -4.33
N PHE A 175 -5.16 -12.13 -4.96
CA PHE A 175 -6.58 -12.01 -4.64
C PHE A 175 -6.93 -13.00 -3.54
N GLN A 176 -7.32 -12.48 -2.38
CA GLN A 176 -7.72 -13.28 -1.22
C GLN A 176 -9.25 -13.26 -1.08
N GLN A 177 -9.83 -14.40 -0.73
CA GLN A 177 -11.23 -14.50 -0.34
C GLN A 177 -11.31 -14.73 1.16
N VAL A 178 -11.87 -13.77 1.87
CA VAL A 178 -12.05 -13.86 3.32
C VAL A 178 -13.49 -14.27 3.60
N PRO A 179 -13.74 -15.46 4.18
CA PRO A 179 -15.06 -15.86 4.61
C PRO A 179 -15.47 -15.07 5.87
N LEU A 180 -16.66 -14.49 5.84
CA LEU A 180 -17.22 -13.67 6.90
C LEU A 180 -18.61 -14.18 7.21
N THR A 181 -18.89 -14.52 8.47
CA THR A 181 -20.20 -15.02 8.89
C THR A 181 -20.91 -13.96 9.72
N LEU A 182 -22.01 -13.44 9.20
CA LEU A 182 -22.86 -12.46 9.89
C LEU A 182 -24.08 -13.16 10.50
N THR A 183 -24.29 -12.99 11.80
CA THR A 183 -25.50 -13.43 12.50
C THR A 183 -26.31 -12.20 12.92
N TYR A 184 -27.61 -12.16 12.67
CA TYR A 184 -28.46 -11.02 13.06
C TYR A 184 -29.89 -11.47 13.35
N SER A 185 -30.62 -10.69 14.13
CA SER A 185 -32.04 -10.91 14.40
C SER A 185 -32.91 -10.14 13.42
N TYR A 186 -33.85 -10.82 12.79
CA TYR A 186 -34.87 -10.23 11.93
C TYR A 186 -36.27 -10.65 12.41
N GLY A 187 -37.08 -9.68 12.82
CA GLY A 187 -38.33 -9.96 13.55
C GLY A 187 -38.04 -10.74 14.84
N ASN A 188 -38.53 -11.99 14.89
CA ASN A 188 -38.36 -12.93 16.01
C ASN A 188 -37.40 -14.10 15.67
N ALA A 189 -36.80 -14.11 14.48
CA ALA A 189 -35.89 -15.17 14.04
C ALA A 189 -34.43 -14.68 14.07
N SER A 190 -33.51 -15.61 14.35
CA SER A 190 -32.08 -15.40 14.16
C SER A 190 -31.68 -15.93 12.78
N MET A 191 -30.97 -15.10 12.02
CA MET A 191 -30.49 -15.37 10.67
C MET A 191 -28.97 -15.41 10.68
N THR A 192 -28.36 -16.36 9.97
CA THR A 192 -26.91 -16.44 9.76
C THR A 192 -26.62 -16.45 8.27
N ARG A 193 -25.70 -15.62 7.80
CA ARG A 193 -25.26 -15.55 6.40
C ARG A 193 -23.75 -15.47 6.30
N THR A 194 -23.17 -16.22 5.35
CA THR A 194 -21.74 -16.17 5.06
C THR A 194 -21.49 -15.40 3.77
N PHE A 195 -20.51 -14.51 3.80
CA PHE A 195 -20.05 -13.69 2.69
C PHE A 195 -18.58 -14.02 2.40
N ASN A 196 -18.21 -14.07 1.13
CA ASN A 196 -16.80 -14.14 0.73
C ASN A 196 -16.36 -12.76 0.27
N LEU A 197 -15.64 -12.05 1.13
CA LEU A 197 -15.08 -10.75 0.81
C LEU A 197 -13.83 -10.93 -0.05
N GLY A 198 -13.90 -10.49 -1.30
CA GLY A 198 -12.76 -10.47 -2.21
C GLY A 198 -11.90 -9.24 -1.98
N LEU A 199 -10.64 -9.44 -1.59
CA LEU A 199 -9.66 -8.39 -1.36
C LEU A 199 -8.46 -8.57 -2.28
N ARG A 200 -7.96 -7.47 -2.85
CA ARG A 200 -6.69 -7.48 -3.57
C ARG A 200 -5.57 -7.10 -2.60
N VAL A 201 -4.71 -8.06 -2.26
CA VAL A 201 -3.53 -7.86 -1.44
C VAL A 201 -2.34 -7.52 -2.35
N VAL A 202 -1.65 -6.43 -2.04
CA VAL A 202 -0.42 -6.00 -2.72
C VAL A 202 0.67 -5.73 -1.69
N ASP A 203 1.92 -5.63 -2.11
CA ASP A 203 2.99 -5.26 -1.19
C ASP A 203 2.76 -3.83 -0.66
N ALA A 204 3.00 -3.62 0.63
CA ALA A 204 2.95 -2.29 1.22
C ALA A 204 3.97 -1.38 0.50
N PRO A 205 3.58 -0.21 -0.05
CA PRO A 205 4.50 0.76 -0.61
C PRO A 205 5.26 1.46 0.53
N ILE A 206 6.23 0.77 1.12
CA ILE A 206 7.12 1.33 2.13
C ILE A 206 8.09 2.27 1.43
N THR A 207 8.08 3.54 1.83
CA THR A 207 9.08 4.50 1.38
C THR A 207 10.22 4.55 2.38
N ILE A 208 11.45 4.53 1.85
CA ILE A 208 12.69 4.68 2.61
C ILE A 208 13.40 5.88 1.98
N GLU A 209 13.59 6.91 2.79
CA GLU A 209 14.17 8.19 2.39
C GLU A 209 15.22 8.63 3.42
N GLY A 210 16.16 9.46 2.99
CA GLY A 210 17.17 10.07 3.86
C GLY A 210 18.55 10.14 3.20
N PRO A 211 19.44 11.00 3.71
CA PRO A 211 20.85 10.92 3.37
C PRO A 211 21.41 9.63 3.98
N ILE A 212 21.58 8.60 3.17
CA ILE A 212 22.17 7.32 3.59
C ILE A 212 23.69 7.47 3.50
N GLU A 213 24.24 8.34 4.36
CA GLU A 213 25.65 8.72 4.35
C GLU A 213 26.32 8.34 5.67
N VAL A 214 27.50 7.72 5.59
CA VAL A 214 28.29 7.31 6.76
C VAL A 214 29.79 7.50 6.48
N PRO A 215 30.60 7.90 7.48
CA PRO A 215 32.03 8.12 7.29
C PRO A 215 32.77 6.79 7.07
N SER A 216 33.79 6.79 6.20
CA SER A 216 34.74 5.68 6.01
C SER A 216 35.60 5.43 7.25
N GLY A 217 35.79 4.16 7.61
CA GLY A 217 36.75 3.72 8.63
C GLY A 217 36.38 4.03 10.09
N GLY A 218 35.18 4.56 10.34
CA GLY A 218 34.73 5.02 11.66
C GLY A 218 33.32 4.55 12.04
N MET A 219 32.93 4.86 13.29
CA MET A 219 31.55 4.76 13.75
C MET A 219 30.75 5.96 13.23
N GLY A 220 29.53 5.71 12.78
CA GLY A 220 28.59 6.73 12.34
C GLY A 220 27.15 6.36 12.70
N VAL A 221 26.27 7.35 12.61
CA VAL A 221 24.83 7.13 12.77
C VAL A 221 24.19 7.17 11.39
N LEU A 222 23.56 6.07 10.99
CA LEU A 222 22.78 6.00 9.76
C LEU A 222 21.31 6.26 10.10
N SER A 223 20.77 7.40 9.65
CA SER A 223 19.36 7.77 9.86
C SER A 223 18.51 7.42 8.65
N LEU A 224 17.51 6.55 8.84
CA LEU A 224 16.54 6.17 7.80
C LEU A 224 15.16 6.71 8.14
N SER A 225 14.59 7.51 7.24
CA SER A 225 13.17 7.87 7.29
C SER A 225 12.38 6.77 6.61
N ILE A 226 11.59 6.03 7.39
CA ILE A 226 10.72 4.96 6.88
C ILE A 226 9.28 5.40 7.06
N THR A 227 8.48 5.31 6.00
CA THR A 227 7.03 5.55 6.05
C THR A 227 6.31 4.34 5.48
N SER A 228 5.34 3.83 6.25
CA SER A 228 4.40 2.81 5.85
C SER A 228 3.00 3.44 5.75
N PRO A 229 2.17 3.06 4.76
CA PRO A 229 0.79 3.54 4.67
C PRO A 229 -0.09 3.05 5.84
N GLU A 230 0.33 2.02 6.56
CA GLU A 230 -0.39 1.43 7.69
C GLU A 230 0.55 1.12 8.87
N THR A 231 -0.03 1.01 10.06
CA THR A 231 0.73 0.68 11.27
C THR A 231 1.17 -0.78 11.24
N LEU A 232 2.48 -0.98 11.17
CA LEU A 232 3.10 -2.28 11.31
C LEU A 232 3.18 -2.64 12.80
N TYR A 233 2.78 -3.85 13.17
CA TYR A 233 2.87 -4.34 14.55
C TYR A 233 4.08 -5.26 14.71
N SER A 234 4.89 -4.98 15.72
CA SER A 234 6.12 -5.71 16.02
C SER A 234 7.13 -5.84 14.84
N PRO A 235 7.30 -4.85 13.94
CA PRO A 235 8.22 -5.04 12.81
C PRO A 235 9.68 -5.08 13.28
N VAL A 236 10.45 -5.92 12.60
CA VAL A 236 11.91 -5.89 12.66
C VAL A 236 12.40 -5.11 11.46
N VAL A 237 13.14 -4.03 11.72
CA VAL A 237 13.88 -3.31 10.68
C VAL A 237 15.32 -3.77 10.72
N SER A 238 15.84 -4.23 9.59
CA SER A 238 17.23 -4.70 9.49
C SER A 238 17.95 -4.14 8.29
N LEU A 239 19.27 -3.98 8.46
CA LEU A 239 20.21 -3.47 7.48
C LEU A 239 21.15 -4.60 7.06
N SER A 240 21.38 -4.71 5.76
CA SER A 240 22.34 -5.66 5.19
C SER A 240 23.20 -4.93 4.14
N SER A 241 24.50 -4.90 4.39
CA SER A 241 25.49 -4.40 3.44
C SER A 241 26.83 -5.07 3.75
N SER A 242 27.63 -5.35 2.72
CA SER A 242 29.01 -5.83 2.90
C SER A 242 29.92 -4.78 3.56
N CYS A 243 29.47 -3.52 3.62
CA CYS A 243 30.23 -2.38 4.06
C CYS A 243 29.89 -1.90 5.47
N LEU A 244 28.94 -2.53 6.16
CA LEU A 244 28.46 -2.11 7.48
C LEU A 244 28.60 -3.23 8.52
N GLU A 245 29.03 -2.84 9.71
CA GLU A 245 29.01 -3.65 10.93
C GLU A 245 28.33 -2.85 12.07
N GLY A 246 28.02 -3.48 13.21
CA GLY A 246 27.45 -2.80 14.39
C GLY A 246 25.96 -3.10 14.61
N GLU A 247 25.18 -2.09 14.98
CA GLU A 247 23.74 -2.21 15.20
C GLU A 247 23.01 -2.22 13.85
N LEU A 248 22.74 -3.42 13.33
CA LEU A 248 22.08 -3.61 12.04
C LEU A 248 20.60 -3.97 12.16
N ARG A 249 20.02 -4.00 13.36
CA ARG A 249 18.64 -4.45 13.58
C ARG A 249 17.94 -3.66 14.70
N LYS A 250 16.69 -3.27 14.47
CA LYS A 250 15.82 -2.66 15.48
C LYS A 250 14.45 -3.35 15.54
N TYR A 251 13.97 -3.55 16.76
CA TYR A 251 12.64 -4.08 17.04
C TYR A 251 11.74 -2.93 17.47
N LEU A 252 10.57 -2.81 16.84
CA LEU A 252 9.61 -1.75 17.14
C LEU A 252 8.29 -2.41 17.53
N GLU A 253 7.65 -1.96 18.60
CA GLU A 253 6.33 -2.52 19.00
C GLU A 253 5.24 -2.17 17.99
N THR A 254 5.24 -0.93 17.51
CA THR A 254 4.38 -0.45 16.43
C THR A 254 5.11 0.59 15.61
N PHE A 255 4.95 0.60 14.29
CA PHE A 255 5.60 1.57 13.41
C PHE A 255 4.72 1.96 12.23
N THR A 256 4.46 3.25 12.07
CA THR A 256 3.78 3.81 10.88
C THR A 256 4.73 4.70 10.10
N SER A 257 5.37 5.65 10.78
CA SER A 257 6.43 6.47 10.21
C SER A 257 7.41 6.92 11.28
N GLY A 258 8.65 7.17 10.89
CA GLY A 258 9.67 7.67 11.80
C GLY A 258 11.06 7.64 11.21
N VAL A 259 11.98 8.31 11.91
CA VAL A 259 13.42 8.24 11.64
C VAL A 259 14.01 7.20 12.57
N LEU A 260 14.71 6.22 11.99
CA LEU A 260 15.43 5.20 12.71
C LEU A 260 16.93 5.43 12.55
N ASP A 261 17.60 5.66 13.67
CA ASP A 261 19.04 5.83 13.74
C ASP A 261 19.71 4.49 14.00
N PHE A 262 20.73 4.11 13.25
CA PHE A 262 21.50 2.89 13.45
C PHE A 262 22.96 3.25 13.72
N GLU A 263 23.51 2.76 14.84
CA GLU A 263 24.93 2.92 15.13
C GLU A 263 25.74 1.89 14.35
N VAL A 264 26.36 2.33 13.26
CA VAL A 264 27.05 1.46 12.31
C VAL A 264 28.52 1.85 12.17
N ARG A 265 29.35 0.85 11.84
CA ARG A 265 30.75 1.03 11.48
C ARG A 265 30.94 0.66 10.02
N THR A 266 31.66 1.48 9.26
CA THR A 266 31.98 1.18 7.87
C THR A 266 33.28 0.39 7.74
N THR A 267 33.29 -0.58 6.82
CA THR A 267 34.48 -1.42 6.52
C THR A 267 34.99 -1.24 5.09
N CYS A 268 34.24 -0.55 4.23
CA CYS A 268 34.59 -0.29 2.84
C CYS A 268 35.26 1.07 2.65
N ASP A 269 36.02 1.18 1.57
CA ASP A 269 36.54 2.44 1.08
C ASP A 269 35.41 3.41 0.66
N PRO A 270 35.70 4.72 0.58
CA PRO A 270 34.73 5.72 0.12
C PRO A 270 34.10 5.38 -1.23
N GLY A 271 32.78 5.47 -1.33
CA GLY A 271 32.04 5.06 -2.53
C GLY A 271 30.54 4.97 -2.33
N ILE A 272 29.83 4.46 -3.35
CA ILE A 272 28.41 4.17 -3.28
C ILE A 272 28.24 2.65 -3.34
N TYR A 273 27.56 2.09 -2.34
CA TYR A 273 27.36 0.66 -2.16
C TYR A 273 25.87 0.34 -2.03
N PRO A 274 25.44 -0.89 -2.37
CA PRO A 274 24.08 -1.31 -2.07
C PRO A 274 23.91 -1.48 -0.55
N LEU A 275 22.82 -0.92 -0.03
CA LEU A 275 22.29 -1.21 1.29
C LEU A 275 20.91 -1.82 1.12
N GLU A 276 20.73 -3.04 1.59
CA GLU A 276 19.43 -3.68 1.71
C GLU A 276 18.82 -3.29 3.04
N VAL A 277 17.64 -2.67 2.97
CA VAL A 277 16.82 -2.36 4.13
C VAL A 277 15.62 -3.29 4.10
N ALA A 278 15.49 -4.10 5.13
CA ALA A 278 14.35 -4.99 5.31
C ALA A 278 13.44 -4.47 6.44
N VAL A 279 12.14 -4.42 6.19
CA VAL A 279 11.09 -4.07 7.16
C VAL A 279 10.08 -5.22 7.17
N GLY A 280 10.22 -6.15 8.10
CA GLY A 280 9.55 -7.45 8.01
C GLY A 280 9.98 -8.20 6.74
N ASP A 281 9.02 -8.61 5.92
CA ASP A 281 9.28 -9.33 4.64
C ASP A 281 9.59 -8.38 3.46
N TYR A 282 9.34 -7.07 3.62
CA TYR A 282 9.65 -6.10 2.59
C TYR A 282 11.14 -5.81 2.55
N VAL A 283 11.78 -5.98 1.40
CA VAL A 283 13.21 -5.68 1.19
C VAL A 283 13.38 -4.68 0.07
N ARG A 284 14.16 -3.62 0.32
CA ARG A 284 14.51 -2.63 -0.70
C ARG A 284 16.00 -2.35 -0.68
N SER A 285 16.59 -2.29 -1.86
CA SER A 285 17.96 -1.79 -2.03
C SER A 285 17.95 -0.27 -2.22
N VAL A 286 18.80 0.41 -1.46
CA VAL A 286 19.01 1.86 -1.49
C VAL A 286 20.52 2.15 -1.55
N PRO A 287 20.96 3.26 -2.16
CA PRO A 287 22.38 3.58 -2.25
C PRO A 287 22.91 4.08 -0.90
N LEU A 288 23.87 3.35 -0.33
CA LEU A 288 24.69 3.78 0.81
C LEU A 288 25.92 4.53 0.30
N LYS A 289 26.04 5.79 0.69
CA LYS A 289 27.22 6.60 0.38
C LYS A 289 28.18 6.54 1.56
N VAL A 290 29.26 5.79 1.40
CA VAL A 290 30.40 5.81 2.31
C VAL A 290 31.24 7.02 1.93
N THR A 291 31.28 8.01 2.81
CA THR A 291 32.05 9.22 2.56
C THR A 291 33.53 9.00 2.84
N GLY A 292 34.36 9.75 2.12
CA GLY A 292 35.81 9.79 2.23
C GLY A 292 36.36 9.80 3.65
N PRO A 293 37.67 9.54 3.85
CA PRO A 293 38.45 10.13 4.95
C PRO A 293 38.42 11.67 4.94
N GLU A 294 37.55 12.30 4.14
CA GLU A 294 37.17 13.69 4.27
C GLU A 294 36.33 13.89 5.53
N GLY A 295 36.90 13.49 6.64
CA GLY A 295 36.95 14.31 7.82
C GLY A 295 37.50 15.70 7.52
N TYR A 296 37.06 16.35 6.45
CA TYR A 296 37.18 17.76 6.27
C TYR A 296 36.02 18.34 5.46
N GLU A 297 35.70 19.61 5.72
CA GLU A 297 34.68 20.37 5.01
C GLU A 297 35.34 21.51 4.23
N LEU A 298 34.89 21.76 3.00
CA LEU A 298 35.42 22.82 2.13
C LEU A 298 34.41 23.93 1.92
N PHE A 299 34.86 25.17 2.12
CA PHE A 299 34.12 26.36 1.76
C PHE A 299 34.91 27.21 0.78
N PHE A 300 34.21 27.81 -0.17
CA PHE A 300 34.80 28.68 -1.19
C PHE A 300 34.19 30.07 -1.10
N ASN A 301 35.04 31.08 -0.95
CA ASN A 301 34.60 32.47 -0.94
C ASN A 301 35.39 33.29 -1.98
N PRO A 302 34.87 33.45 -3.21
CA PRO A 302 35.55 34.23 -4.23
C PRO A 302 35.47 35.74 -3.95
N LYS A 303 36.62 36.43 -3.98
CA LYS A 303 36.72 37.90 -3.87
C LYS A 303 37.32 38.47 -5.16
N ILE A 304 36.66 39.47 -5.75
CA ILE A 304 37.09 40.14 -6.99
C ILE A 304 37.79 41.46 -6.65
N THR A 305 39.04 41.63 -7.08
CA THR A 305 39.77 42.90 -6.94
C THR A 305 40.44 43.26 -8.27
N LYS A 306 39.91 44.27 -8.97
CA LYS A 306 40.52 44.93 -10.16
C LYS A 306 41.42 44.04 -11.05
N GLY A 307 40.86 43.00 -11.67
CA GLY A 307 41.55 42.15 -12.64
C GLY A 307 42.28 40.94 -12.04
N GLU A 308 42.49 40.93 -10.73
CA GLU A 308 42.99 39.81 -9.95
C GLU A 308 41.80 39.10 -9.28
N SER A 309 41.85 37.77 -9.26
CA SER A 309 40.85 36.94 -8.58
C SER A 309 41.50 36.25 -7.40
N ARG A 310 40.83 36.34 -6.26
CA ARG A 310 41.23 35.68 -5.01
C ARG A 310 40.17 34.66 -4.64
N LEU A 311 40.57 33.40 -4.55
CA LEU A 311 39.73 32.30 -4.09
C LEU A 311 40.19 31.92 -2.70
N GLU A 312 39.38 32.25 -1.70
CA GLU A 312 39.56 31.76 -0.34
C GLU A 312 39.06 30.31 -0.27
N VAL A 313 39.96 29.40 0.09
CA VAL A 313 39.70 27.98 0.32
C VAL A 313 39.78 27.74 1.82
N VAL A 314 38.66 27.41 2.42
CA VAL A 314 38.58 27.02 3.84
C VAL A 314 38.59 25.50 3.93
N ILE A 315 39.41 24.95 4.82
CA ILE A 315 39.51 23.52 5.11
C ILE A 315 39.24 23.33 6.60
N ALA A 316 38.21 22.58 6.96
CA ALA A 316 37.91 22.24 8.35
C ALA A 316 38.14 20.76 8.59
N ASN A 317 38.91 20.31 9.58
CA ASN A 317 39.05 18.89 9.93
C ASN A 317 37.82 18.38 10.70
N LYS A 318 36.99 17.56 10.06
CA LYS A 318 35.86 16.80 10.62
C LYS A 318 36.19 15.34 10.97
N GLY A 319 37.43 14.91 10.76
CA GLY A 319 37.88 13.53 10.95
C GLY A 319 38.18 13.22 12.41
N SER A 320 38.36 11.94 12.72
CA SER A 320 38.76 11.50 14.05
C SER A 320 40.26 11.69 14.32
N ASP A 321 41.08 11.85 13.28
CA ASP A 321 42.53 12.00 13.36
C ASP A 321 42.99 13.39 12.90
N ASP A 322 44.10 13.88 13.45
CA ASP A 322 44.73 15.14 13.04
C ASP A 322 45.16 15.10 11.57
N MET A 323 44.85 16.18 10.83
CA MET A 323 45.41 16.42 9.50
C MET A 323 46.73 17.17 9.66
N ARG A 324 47.84 16.59 9.24
CA ARG A 324 49.17 17.19 9.33
C ARG A 324 49.67 17.71 8.00
N ALA A 325 50.47 18.76 8.04
CA ALA A 325 51.10 19.37 6.88
C ALA A 325 50.10 19.71 5.74
N VAL A 326 48.93 20.23 6.12
CA VAL A 326 47.88 20.64 5.21
C VAL A 326 48.40 21.77 4.31
N SER A 327 48.24 21.60 3.00
CA SER A 327 48.61 22.61 2.02
C SER A 327 47.69 22.57 0.81
N VAL A 328 47.52 23.73 0.17
CA VAL A 328 46.69 23.89 -1.02
C VAL A 328 47.57 24.44 -2.14
N ARG A 329 47.47 23.88 -3.34
CA ARG A 329 48.24 24.31 -4.51
C ARG A 329 47.33 24.46 -5.73
N LEU A 330 47.38 25.61 -6.38
CA LEU A 330 46.83 25.81 -7.72
C LEU A 330 47.56 24.94 -8.74
N LEU A 331 46.78 24.19 -9.51
CA LEU A 331 47.26 23.46 -10.68
C LEU A 331 47.29 24.38 -11.90
N ASP A 332 47.84 23.91 -13.01
CA ASP A 332 47.81 24.64 -14.27
C ASP A 332 46.37 24.73 -14.84
N GLY A 333 46.07 25.83 -15.53
CA GLY A 333 44.74 26.09 -16.10
C GLY A 333 44.69 27.39 -16.91
N ASP A 334 43.48 27.85 -17.23
CA ASP A 334 43.25 29.08 -18.02
C ASP A 334 43.36 30.36 -17.19
N TYR A 335 44.47 30.50 -16.46
CA TYR A 335 44.79 31.63 -15.59
C TYR A 335 46.29 31.73 -15.38
N ILE A 336 46.76 32.94 -15.08
CA ILE A 336 48.14 33.17 -14.63
C ILE A 336 48.15 33.03 -13.10
N LYS A 337 48.93 32.09 -12.57
CA LYS A 337 49.09 31.87 -11.13
C LYS A 337 49.88 33.04 -10.53
N LEU A 338 49.28 33.80 -9.61
CA LEU A 338 49.98 34.83 -8.84
C LEU A 338 50.56 34.24 -7.55
N LYS A 339 49.79 33.36 -6.89
CA LYS A 339 50.22 32.60 -5.72
C LYS A 339 49.92 31.12 -5.94
N GLU A 340 50.96 30.34 -6.21
CA GLU A 340 50.83 28.92 -6.62
C GLU A 340 50.28 28.02 -5.51
N GLY A 341 50.48 28.35 -4.24
CA GLY A 341 49.93 27.58 -3.15
C GLY A 341 50.22 28.19 -1.79
N SER A 342 49.71 27.55 -0.75
CA SER A 342 49.94 27.92 0.63
C SER A 342 49.99 26.70 1.51
N PHE A 343 50.90 26.73 2.47
CA PHE A 343 50.90 25.83 3.61
C PHE A 343 49.94 26.42 4.67
N ILE A 344 49.06 25.58 5.21
CA ILE A 344 48.10 25.93 6.25
C ILE A 344 48.69 25.52 7.61
N GLY A 345 49.19 24.28 7.72
CA GLY A 345 49.71 23.76 8.98
C GLY A 345 49.07 22.43 9.35
N ASP A 346 49.01 22.15 10.64
CA ASP A 346 48.30 20.99 11.18
C ASP A 346 46.91 21.45 11.64
N LEU A 347 45.88 20.66 11.35
CA LEU A 347 44.50 20.87 11.79
C LEU A 347 44.10 19.73 12.72
N THR A 348 43.87 20.01 14.00
CA THR A 348 43.40 18.98 14.94
C THR A 348 41.92 18.69 14.70
N GLN A 349 41.40 17.62 15.29
CA GLN A 349 39.97 17.29 15.17
C GLN A 349 39.07 18.48 15.55
N GLY A 350 38.22 18.91 14.60
CA GLY A 350 37.28 20.03 14.76
C GLY A 350 37.83 21.39 14.35
N ASP A 351 39.14 21.53 14.12
CA ASP A 351 39.75 22.79 13.69
C ASP A 351 39.40 23.14 12.25
N TYR A 352 39.55 24.41 11.90
CA TYR A 352 39.50 24.86 10.52
C TYR A 352 40.46 26.02 10.31
N ASP A 353 40.94 26.14 9.08
CA ASP A 353 41.73 27.29 8.65
C ASP A 353 41.49 27.56 7.16
N SER A 354 41.93 28.72 6.69
CA SER A 354 41.74 29.13 5.31
C SER A 354 43.01 29.61 4.65
N THR A 355 43.02 29.51 3.33
CA THR A 355 44.08 30.11 2.53
C THR A 355 43.57 30.65 1.22
N ASP A 356 44.27 31.67 0.73
CA ASP A 356 43.95 32.34 -0.50
C ASP A 356 44.80 31.84 -1.66
N LEU A 357 44.12 31.52 -2.74
CA LEU A 357 44.67 31.25 -4.05
C LEU A 357 44.46 32.47 -4.92
N GLU A 358 45.53 33.01 -5.48
CA GLU A 358 45.51 34.24 -6.27
C GLU A 358 45.89 33.95 -7.72
N PHE A 359 45.05 34.41 -8.65
CA PHE A 359 45.23 34.17 -10.08
C PHE A 359 44.61 35.28 -10.93
N ILE A 360 45.14 35.45 -12.14
CA ILE A 360 44.56 36.33 -13.17
C ILE A 360 43.89 35.46 -14.23
N PRO A 361 42.56 35.47 -14.34
CA PRO A 361 41.87 34.65 -15.34
C PRO A 361 42.18 35.14 -16.77
N THR A 362 42.55 34.23 -17.68
CA THR A 362 42.82 34.58 -19.09
C THR A 362 41.57 34.51 -19.97
N LYS A 363 40.55 33.77 -19.53
CA LYS A 363 39.23 33.67 -20.17
C LYS A 363 38.10 33.77 -19.15
N ASN A 364 36.88 33.98 -19.63
CA ASN A 364 35.68 34.04 -18.80
C ASN A 364 34.56 33.20 -19.45
N PRO A 365 33.99 32.18 -18.77
CA PRO A 365 34.36 31.66 -17.45
C PRO A 365 35.71 30.93 -17.45
N VAL A 366 36.39 30.88 -16.31
CA VAL A 366 37.65 30.14 -16.10
C VAL A 366 37.40 28.89 -15.24
N GLN A 367 38.07 27.79 -15.55
CA GLN A 367 38.10 26.61 -14.69
C GLN A 367 39.35 26.66 -13.82
N VAL A 368 39.17 26.78 -12.51
CA VAL A 368 40.24 26.86 -11.51
C VAL A 368 40.46 25.47 -10.93
N ASN A 369 41.66 24.92 -11.13
CA ASN A 369 42.05 23.61 -10.63
C ASN A 369 43.02 23.78 -9.46
N PHE A 370 42.81 23.06 -8.38
CA PHE A 370 43.73 23.05 -7.25
C PHE A 370 43.77 21.67 -6.60
N VAL A 371 44.82 21.41 -5.83
CA VAL A 371 45.03 20.18 -5.08
C VAL A 371 45.30 20.51 -3.62
N ILE A 372 44.72 19.73 -2.73
CA ILE A 372 44.97 19.77 -1.28
C ILE A 372 45.86 18.59 -0.94
N PHE A 373 46.95 18.82 -0.21
CA PHE A 373 47.79 17.76 0.35
C PHE A 373 47.72 17.80 1.87
N TYR A 374 47.65 16.64 2.50
CA TYR A 374 47.82 16.49 3.95
C TYR A 374 48.27 15.07 4.27
N ASN A 375 48.78 14.87 5.48
CA ASN A 375 49.07 13.56 6.04
C ASN A 375 48.06 13.25 7.15
N GLN A 376 47.49 12.06 7.15
CA GLN A 376 46.58 11.61 8.21
C GLN A 376 46.85 10.13 8.46
N GLY A 377 46.90 9.71 9.73
CA GLY A 377 47.21 8.32 10.08
C GLY A 377 48.58 7.80 9.59
N GLY A 378 49.51 8.69 9.23
CA GLY A 378 50.81 8.32 8.64
C GLY A 378 50.79 8.13 7.12
N GLU A 379 49.61 8.24 6.48
CA GLU A 379 49.46 8.21 5.03
C GLU A 379 49.37 9.62 4.45
N ARG A 380 49.81 9.78 3.20
CA ARG A 380 49.73 11.05 2.48
C ARG A 380 48.53 11.04 1.55
N HIS A 381 47.67 12.03 1.70
CA HIS A 381 46.49 12.24 0.87
C HIS A 381 46.69 13.41 -0.09
N ASN A 382 46.14 13.29 -1.29
CA ASN A 382 46.09 14.35 -2.29
C ASN A 382 44.69 14.44 -2.90
N ILE A 383 44.11 15.64 -2.90
CA ILE A 383 42.72 15.81 -3.30
C ILE A 383 42.61 16.93 -4.31
N THR A 384 42.31 16.55 -5.55
CA THR A 384 42.13 17.49 -6.65
C THR A 384 40.69 18.00 -6.68
N ARG A 385 40.53 19.31 -6.86
CA ARG A 385 39.25 20.01 -6.97
C ARG A 385 39.28 20.95 -8.17
N GLN A 386 38.11 21.09 -8.78
CA GLN A 386 37.88 21.94 -9.94
C GLN A 386 36.65 22.82 -9.67
N LEU A 387 36.80 24.13 -9.88
CA LEU A 387 35.72 25.10 -9.74
C LEU A 387 35.58 25.89 -11.04
N THR A 388 34.34 26.12 -11.48
CA THR A 388 34.08 27.06 -12.57
C THR A 388 33.82 28.43 -11.98
N TYR A 389 34.67 29.39 -12.33
CA TYR A 389 34.63 30.74 -11.83
C TYR A 389 34.34 31.73 -12.97
N SER A 390 33.26 32.48 -12.83
CA SER A 390 32.84 33.51 -13.77
C SER A 390 33.07 34.88 -13.12
N TYR A 391 33.83 35.76 -13.77
CA TYR A 391 34.02 37.12 -13.27
C TYR A 391 33.23 38.12 -14.10
N VAL A 392 32.60 39.09 -13.46
CA VAL A 392 31.96 40.20 -14.16
C VAL A 392 33.07 41.18 -14.55
N LYS A 393 33.42 41.28 -15.85
CA LYS A 393 34.26 42.39 -16.33
C LYS A 393 33.55 43.68 -15.94
N GLY A 394 34.11 44.40 -14.96
CA GLY A 394 33.63 45.72 -14.59
C GLY A 394 33.56 46.58 -15.85
N GLY A 395 32.34 46.89 -16.29
CA GLY A 395 32.11 47.82 -17.37
C GLY A 395 32.80 49.14 -17.06
N VAL A 396 33.40 49.75 -18.07
CA VAL A 396 33.92 51.11 -18.03
C VAL A 396 32.90 51.98 -17.28
N SER A 397 33.28 52.48 -16.10
CA SER A 397 32.43 53.32 -15.28
C SER A 397 31.91 54.48 -16.13
N ILE A 398 30.58 54.57 -16.27
CA ILE A 398 29.86 55.68 -16.93
C ILE A 398 30.30 57.04 -16.34
N TRP A 399 30.77 57.08 -15.09
CA TRP A 399 31.35 58.28 -14.50
C TRP A 399 32.66 58.73 -15.15
N GLY A 400 33.49 57.81 -15.64
CA GLY A 400 34.70 58.15 -16.40
C GLY A 400 34.40 58.75 -17.78
N LEU A 401 33.35 58.28 -18.45
CA LEU A 401 32.84 58.85 -19.71
C LEU A 401 32.15 60.20 -19.49
N LEU A 402 31.45 60.39 -18.37
CA LEU A 402 30.84 61.68 -18.00
C LEU A 402 31.89 62.73 -17.58
N ILE A 403 33.02 62.33 -16.99
CA ILE A 403 34.13 63.25 -16.68
C ILE A 403 34.84 63.68 -17.97
N LEU A 404 35.04 62.79 -18.94
CA LEU A 404 35.61 63.15 -20.24
C LEU A 404 34.64 64.00 -21.09
N ALA A 405 33.32 63.72 -21.04
CA ALA A 405 32.30 64.56 -21.68
C ALA A 405 32.14 65.92 -20.97
N GLY A 406 32.28 65.97 -19.65
CA GLY A 406 32.24 67.20 -18.84
C GLY A 406 33.46 68.10 -19.07
N ILE A 407 34.66 67.54 -19.14
CA ILE A 407 35.88 68.28 -19.49
C ILE A 407 35.80 68.75 -20.96
N GLY A 408 35.29 67.93 -21.87
CA GLY A 408 35.04 68.30 -23.26
C GLY A 408 34.03 69.46 -23.41
N TYR A 409 32.95 69.48 -22.64
CA TYR A 409 31.94 70.55 -22.65
C TYR A 409 32.46 71.87 -22.06
N VAL A 410 33.25 71.81 -20.98
CA VAL A 410 33.87 73.01 -20.36
C VAL A 410 34.93 73.62 -21.27
N VAL A 411 35.74 72.80 -21.94
CA VAL A 411 36.71 73.29 -22.96
C VAL A 411 35.98 73.86 -24.18
N TYR A 412 34.92 73.21 -24.67
CA TYR A 412 34.12 73.70 -25.80
C TYR A 412 33.46 75.06 -25.54
N ARG A 413 32.85 75.28 -24.36
CA ARG A 413 32.26 76.59 -24.00
C ARG A 413 33.30 77.71 -23.88
N LYS A 414 34.49 77.42 -23.37
CA LYS A 414 35.55 78.42 -23.16
C LYS A 414 36.17 78.91 -24.49
N PHE A 415 36.13 78.09 -25.55
CA PHE A 415 36.60 78.48 -26.89
C PHE A 415 35.53 79.12 -27.79
N ARG A 416 34.23 78.89 -27.54
CA ARG A 416 33.14 79.51 -28.34
C ARG A 416 32.69 80.89 -27.83
N GLY A 417 32.92 81.21 -26.56
CA GLY A 417 32.54 82.50 -25.95
C GLY A 417 33.46 83.69 -26.25
N ARG A 418 34.54 83.52 -27.03
CA ARG A 418 35.46 84.61 -27.41
C ARG A 418 35.31 85.10 -28.86
N LYS A 419 34.21 84.75 -29.55
CA LYS A 419 33.98 85.13 -30.96
C LYS A 419 32.64 85.79 -31.28
N ALA A 420 31.93 86.38 -30.31
CA ALA A 420 30.71 87.13 -30.59
C ALA A 420 30.45 88.25 -29.57
N SER A 421 31.34 89.24 -29.56
CA SER A 421 31.07 90.63 -29.16
C SER A 421 32.32 91.46 -29.49
N GLY A 422 32.59 91.54 -30.78
CA GLY A 422 33.17 92.72 -31.41
C GLY A 422 32.04 93.42 -32.15
#